data_AF-G1Q8F2-F1
#
_entry.id   AF-G1Q8F2-F1
#
_cell.length_a   1.000
_cell.length_b   1.000
_cell.length_c   1.000
_cell.angle_alpha   90.00
_cell.angle_beta   90.00
_cell.angle_gamma   90.00
#
_symmetry.space_group_name_H-M   'P 1'
#
loop_
_entity.id
_entity.type
_entity.pdbx_description
1 polymer ?
#
loop_
_entity_poly.entity_id
_entity_poly.type
_entity_poly.pdbx_seq_one_letter_code
_entity_poly.pdbx_strand_id
1 'polypeptide(L)'
;GQVVYVTATFPYVMLLILLIRGVTLPGASEGIKFYLYPDLSRLSDPQEWVEAGLVKHASSAVCITCLSKHGAQTECSSLCHPDCIMLCCLNSGTSFVAGFAIFSVLGFMAYEQGVPIAEVAESGPGLAFIAYPKAVTMMPLSPLWATLFFMMLIFLGLDSQFVCVESLVTAVVDMYPKVFRRGYRRELLILALSVVSYFLGLVMLTEGGMYIFQLFDSYAASGMCLLFVAIFECVCIGWVYGSNRFYDNIEDMIGYRPLSLIKWCWKVVTPGICASIFIFFLVKYKPLKYNNVYTYPAWGYGIGWCMALSSMLCIPLWIFIKLWKTEGTLLEKFRKLVIPSADLKMRGKLGAGPRTVMVNDCDAKLKGDGTIAAITEKETHF
;
A
#
# COMPACT_ATOMS: atom_id res chain seq x y z
N GLY A 1 1.96 9.32 -15.96
CA GLY A 1 2.84 8.16 -16.29
C GLY A 1 4.31 8.53 -16.49
N GLN A 2 4.62 9.56 -17.27
CA GLN A 2 6.00 9.94 -17.63
C GLN A 2 6.82 10.45 -16.44
N VAL A 3 6.18 11.12 -15.49
CA VAL A 3 6.82 11.64 -14.26
C VAL A 3 7.45 10.52 -13.43
N VAL A 4 6.78 9.37 -13.36
CA VAL A 4 7.20 8.20 -12.57
C VAL A 4 8.55 7.65 -13.03
N TYR A 5 8.93 7.81 -14.30
CA TYR A 5 10.26 7.40 -14.77
C TYR A 5 11.40 8.13 -14.06
N VAL A 6 11.21 9.40 -13.71
CA VAL A 6 12.23 10.18 -13.00
C VAL A 6 12.10 9.95 -11.49
N THR A 7 10.89 10.09 -10.97
CA THR A 7 10.64 10.05 -9.52
C THR A 7 10.85 8.66 -8.94
N ALA A 8 10.56 7.58 -9.67
CA ALA A 8 10.77 6.22 -9.19
C ALA A 8 12.21 5.74 -9.40
N THR A 9 12.94 6.20 -10.43
CA THR A 9 14.32 5.72 -10.69
C THR A 9 15.37 6.46 -9.89
N PHE A 10 15.17 7.76 -9.62
CA PHE A 10 16.12 8.58 -8.89
C PHE A 10 16.42 8.03 -7.47
N PRO A 11 15.43 7.57 -6.67
CA PRO A 11 15.70 6.92 -5.39
C PRO A 11 16.60 5.70 -5.50
N TYR A 12 16.54 4.89 -6.56
CA TYR A 12 17.44 3.74 -6.74
C TYR A 12 18.88 4.18 -7.03
N VAL A 13 19.05 5.19 -7.89
CA VAL A 13 20.37 5.78 -8.16
C VAL A 13 20.95 6.35 -6.88
N MET A 14 20.13 7.06 -6.10
CA MET A 14 20.54 7.61 -4.82
C MET A 14 20.87 6.56 -3.78
N LEU A 15 20.06 5.52 -3.67
CA LEU A 15 20.28 4.40 -2.76
C LEU A 15 21.61 3.69 -3.09
N LEU A 16 21.94 3.52 -4.38
CA LEU A 16 23.24 3.00 -4.80
C LEU A 16 24.40 3.93 -4.40
N ILE A 17 24.28 5.23 -4.63
CA ILE A 17 25.28 6.23 -4.27
C ILE A 17 25.50 6.25 -2.75
N LEU A 18 24.42 6.27 -1.97
CA LEU A 18 24.45 6.27 -0.50
C LEU A 18 24.98 4.96 0.05
N LEU A 19 24.69 3.84 -0.60
CA LEU A 19 25.27 2.54 -0.23
C LEU A 19 26.78 2.55 -0.43
N ILE A 20 27.26 2.89 -1.63
CA ILE A 20 28.70 2.97 -1.93
C ILE A 20 29.38 3.93 -0.96
N ARG A 21 28.79 5.10 -0.74
CA ARG A 21 29.36 6.07 0.20
C ARG A 21 29.36 5.53 1.62
N GLY A 22 28.23 5.00 2.09
CA GLY A 22 28.03 4.48 3.44
C GLY A 22 29.03 3.39 3.79
N VAL A 23 29.24 2.42 2.91
CA VAL A 23 30.20 1.32 3.17
C VAL A 23 31.66 1.75 3.14
N THR A 24 31.99 2.90 2.53
CA THR A 24 33.36 3.46 2.53
C THR A 24 33.68 4.30 3.77
N LEU A 25 32.70 4.56 4.65
CA LEU A 25 32.91 5.34 5.86
C LEU A 25 33.51 4.48 6.99
N PRO A 26 34.32 5.07 7.88
CA PRO A 26 34.81 4.36 9.05
C PRO A 26 33.62 3.96 9.95
N GLY A 27 33.71 2.82 10.62
CA GLY A 27 32.62 2.31 11.48
C GLY A 27 31.43 1.67 10.75
N ALA A 28 31.37 1.72 9.42
CA ALA A 28 30.29 1.12 8.64
C ALA A 28 30.11 -0.38 8.88
N SER A 29 31.20 -1.12 9.12
CA SER A 29 31.18 -2.56 9.41
C SER A 29 30.40 -2.88 10.68
N GLU A 30 30.51 -2.06 11.73
CA GLU A 30 29.75 -2.26 12.98
C GLU A 30 28.26 -2.00 12.76
N GLY A 31 27.93 -1.00 11.95
CA GLY A 31 26.55 -0.75 11.53
C GLY A 31 25.92 -1.92 10.78
N ILE A 32 26.63 -2.47 9.79
CA ILE A 32 26.17 -3.63 9.02
C ILE A 32 26.07 -4.88 9.91
N LYS A 33 27.00 -5.05 10.85
CA LYS A 33 26.93 -6.12 11.84
C LYS A 33 25.69 -5.97 12.70
N PHE A 34 25.39 -4.78 13.21
CA PHE A 34 24.16 -4.53 13.96
C PHE A 34 22.90 -4.83 13.15
N TYR A 35 22.90 -4.54 11.85
CA TYR A 35 21.77 -4.83 10.97
C TYR A 35 21.52 -6.34 10.74
N LEU A 36 22.59 -7.13 10.53
CA LEU A 36 22.47 -8.52 10.10
C LEU A 36 22.71 -9.56 11.18
N TYR A 37 23.33 -9.20 12.30
CA TYR A 37 23.71 -10.18 13.31
C TYR A 37 22.44 -10.82 13.91
N PRO A 38 22.24 -12.13 13.74
CA PRO A 38 20.97 -12.76 14.08
C PRO A 38 20.87 -12.99 15.58
N ASP A 39 19.82 -12.46 16.19
CA ASP A 39 19.41 -12.83 17.56
C ASP A 39 18.21 -13.76 17.50
N LEU A 40 18.47 -15.07 17.53
CA LEU A 40 17.44 -16.11 17.42
C LEU A 40 16.46 -16.09 18.60
N SER A 41 16.82 -15.48 19.73
CA SER A 41 15.92 -15.38 20.88
C SER A 41 14.70 -14.52 20.55
N ARG A 42 14.84 -13.54 19.66
CA ARG A 42 13.77 -12.65 19.18
C ARG A 42 12.68 -13.38 18.41
N LEU A 43 13.02 -14.47 17.71
CA LEU A 43 12.03 -15.27 16.97
C LEU A 43 10.99 -15.93 17.88
N SER A 44 11.31 -16.11 19.16
CA SER A 44 10.37 -16.62 20.16
C SER A 44 9.34 -15.59 20.63
N ASP A 45 9.60 -14.29 20.39
CA ASP A 45 8.68 -13.22 20.75
C ASP A 45 7.58 -13.07 19.68
N PRO A 46 6.30 -13.31 20.03
CA PRO A 46 5.19 -13.09 19.10
C PRO A 46 5.06 -11.64 18.62
N GLN A 47 5.56 -10.65 19.37
CA GLN A 47 5.49 -9.25 18.98
C GLN A 47 6.31 -8.97 17.71
N GLU A 48 7.49 -9.60 17.58
CA GLU A 48 8.37 -9.45 16.41
C GLU A 48 7.66 -9.96 15.13
N TRP A 49 6.85 -11.02 15.22
CA TRP A 49 6.06 -11.52 14.09
C TRP A 49 4.88 -10.61 13.71
N VAL A 50 4.25 -9.99 14.71
CA VAL A 50 3.17 -9.01 14.48
C VAL A 50 3.73 -7.78 13.76
N GLU A 51 4.85 -7.26 14.23
CA GLU A 51 5.53 -6.11 13.60
C GLU A 51 5.99 -6.44 12.18
N ALA A 52 6.62 -7.59 11.95
CA ALA A 52 7.01 -8.04 10.62
C ALA A 52 5.80 -8.15 9.67
N GLY A 53 4.67 -8.69 10.16
CA GLY A 53 3.44 -8.81 9.40
C GLY A 53 2.82 -7.45 9.03
N LEU A 54 2.75 -6.52 9.99
CA LEU A 54 2.26 -5.15 9.78
C LEU A 54 3.12 -4.40 8.76
N VAL A 55 4.45 -4.46 8.92
CA VAL A 55 5.41 -3.82 7.99
C VAL A 55 5.28 -4.42 6.59
N LYS A 56 5.16 -5.74 6.46
CA LYS A 56 5.05 -6.37 5.14
C LYS A 56 3.73 -6.00 4.45
N HIS A 57 2.64 -5.92 5.20
CA HIS A 57 1.33 -5.54 4.67
C HIS A 57 1.30 -4.07 4.23
N ALA A 58 1.80 -3.16 5.07
CA ALA A 58 1.88 -1.73 4.77
C ALA A 58 2.82 -1.44 3.58
N SER A 59 4.00 -2.04 3.54
CA SER A 59 4.99 -1.82 2.47
C SER A 59 4.52 -2.31 1.10
N SER A 60 3.74 -3.40 1.05
CA SER A 60 3.26 -3.96 -0.21
C SER A 60 2.02 -3.22 -0.75
N ALA A 61 1.47 -2.25 0.00
CA ALA A 61 0.21 -1.55 -0.31
C ALA A 61 -0.95 -2.51 -0.65
N VAL A 62 -0.89 -3.72 -0.11
CA VAL A 62 -1.92 -4.76 -0.32
C VAL A 62 -3.20 -4.28 0.35
N CYS A 63 -4.34 -4.47 -0.33
CA CYS A 63 -5.66 -3.95 0.11
C CYS A 63 -5.84 -2.43 0.02
N ILE A 64 -4.88 -1.71 -0.56
CA ILE A 64 -5.12 -0.36 -1.07
C ILE A 64 -5.54 -0.51 -2.54
N THR A 65 -6.61 0.18 -2.95
CA THR A 65 -7.20 0.13 -4.31
C THR A 65 -6.22 0.40 -5.45
N CYS A 66 -5.02 0.90 -5.12
CA CYS A 66 -3.89 1.12 -6.00
C CYS A 66 -3.54 -0.08 -6.87
N LEU A 67 -3.35 -1.27 -6.30
CA LEU A 67 -2.92 -2.44 -7.07
C LEU A 67 -4.03 -3.00 -7.95
N SER A 68 -5.26 -3.05 -7.44
CA SER A 68 -6.44 -3.48 -8.20
C SER A 68 -6.68 -2.57 -9.41
N LYS A 69 -6.45 -1.27 -9.25
CA LYS A 69 -6.54 -0.30 -10.34
C LYS A 69 -5.44 -0.50 -11.37
N HIS A 70 -4.18 -0.59 -10.94
CA HIS A 70 -3.07 -0.80 -11.88
C HIS A 70 -3.32 -2.08 -12.71
N GLY A 71 -3.75 -3.16 -12.06
CA GLY A 71 -4.15 -4.39 -12.76
C GLY A 71 -5.36 -4.23 -13.69
N ALA A 72 -6.32 -3.33 -13.38
CA ALA A 72 -7.47 -3.04 -14.25
C ALA A 72 -7.10 -2.20 -15.48
N GLN A 73 -5.97 -1.49 -15.44
CA GLN A 73 -5.44 -0.74 -16.58
C GLN A 73 -4.54 -1.60 -17.48
N THR A 74 -4.07 -2.75 -17.00
CA THR A 74 -3.27 -3.68 -17.79
C THR A 74 -4.14 -4.49 -18.76
N GLU A 75 -3.60 -4.79 -19.95
CA GLU A 75 -4.28 -5.69 -20.90
C GLU A 75 -4.57 -7.06 -20.27
N CYS A 76 -5.75 -7.62 -20.51
CA CYS A 76 -6.16 -8.89 -19.90
C CYS A 76 -5.26 -10.10 -20.23
N SER A 77 -4.48 -10.04 -21.32
CA SER A 77 -3.52 -11.06 -21.74
C SER A 77 -2.08 -10.79 -21.27
N SER A 78 -1.85 -9.71 -20.53
CA SER A 78 -0.53 -9.38 -20.01
C SER A 78 -0.11 -10.40 -18.94
N LEU A 79 1.20 -10.59 -18.80
CA LEU A 79 1.82 -11.50 -17.84
C LEU A 79 1.75 -10.95 -16.40
N CYS A 80 0.53 -10.73 -15.88
CA CYS A 80 0.30 -10.15 -14.55
C CYS A 80 0.93 -10.98 -13.42
N HIS A 81 0.99 -12.31 -13.56
CA HIS A 81 1.56 -13.18 -12.53
C HIS A 81 3.07 -12.97 -12.29
N PRO A 82 3.96 -13.05 -13.31
CA PRO A 82 5.38 -12.74 -13.10
C PRO A 82 5.63 -11.27 -12.74
N ASP A 83 4.81 -10.33 -13.22
CA ASP A 83 4.91 -8.91 -12.81
C ASP A 83 4.67 -8.75 -11.30
N CYS A 84 3.67 -9.44 -10.74
CA CYS A 84 3.43 -9.46 -9.30
C CYS A 84 4.61 -10.04 -8.52
N ILE A 85 5.22 -11.13 -9.00
CA ILE A 85 6.40 -11.73 -8.35
C ILE A 85 7.57 -10.75 -8.40
N MET A 86 7.85 -10.16 -9.56
CA MET A 86 8.92 -9.18 -9.74
C MET A 86 8.71 -7.98 -8.82
N LEU A 87 7.48 -7.44 -8.74
CA LEU A 87 7.15 -6.32 -7.86
C LEU A 87 7.41 -6.67 -6.38
N CYS A 88 7.01 -7.86 -5.93
CA CYS A 88 7.24 -8.31 -4.56
C CYS A 88 8.74 -8.46 -4.24
N CYS A 89 9.50 -9.04 -5.17
CA CYS A 89 10.95 -9.19 -5.07
C CYS A 89 11.66 -7.84 -5.06
N LEU A 90 11.27 -6.92 -5.96
CA LEU A 90 11.83 -5.56 -6.02
C LEU A 90 11.55 -4.80 -4.73
N ASN A 91 10.30 -4.75 -4.27
CA ASN A 91 9.96 -4.06 -3.01
C ASN A 91 10.79 -4.56 -1.81
N SER A 92 10.92 -5.89 -1.68
CA SER A 92 11.64 -6.49 -0.56
C SER A 92 13.16 -6.33 -0.72
N GLY A 93 13.67 -6.46 -1.96
CA GLY A 93 15.06 -6.22 -2.30
C GLY A 93 15.47 -4.77 -2.04
N THR A 94 14.67 -3.79 -2.45
CA THR A 94 14.91 -2.38 -2.18
C THR A 94 14.97 -2.11 -0.68
N SER A 95 14.04 -2.67 0.10
CA SER A 95 14.05 -2.54 1.57
C SER A 95 15.32 -3.14 2.18
N PHE A 96 15.76 -4.31 1.69
CA PHE A 96 16.96 -4.97 2.16
C PHE A 96 18.23 -4.15 1.86
N VAL A 97 18.37 -3.63 0.63
CA VAL A 97 19.52 -2.79 0.23
C VAL A 97 19.49 -1.43 0.93
N ALA A 98 18.30 -0.83 1.10
CA ALA A 98 18.13 0.39 1.89
C ALA A 98 18.62 0.21 3.33
N GLY A 99 18.39 -0.97 3.93
CA GLY A 99 18.92 -1.34 5.24
C GLY A 99 20.44 -1.19 5.30
N PHE A 100 21.19 -1.73 4.33
CA PHE A 100 22.65 -1.53 4.28
C PHE A 100 23.04 -0.05 4.16
N ALA A 101 22.35 0.71 3.30
CA ALA A 101 22.65 2.14 3.12
C ALA A 101 22.42 2.95 4.40
N ILE A 102 21.34 2.67 5.15
CA ILE A 102 21.03 3.35 6.41
C ILE A 102 22.01 2.91 7.52
N PHE A 103 22.15 1.60 7.74
CA PHE A 103 22.94 1.10 8.87
C PHE A 103 24.45 1.33 8.70
N SER A 104 24.97 1.38 7.46
CA SER A 104 26.37 1.78 7.24
C SER A 104 26.64 3.23 7.66
N VAL A 105 25.71 4.15 7.37
CA VAL A 105 25.81 5.57 7.78
C VAL A 105 25.58 5.74 9.29
N LEU A 106 24.67 4.97 9.90
CA LEU A 106 24.49 4.95 11.35
C LEU A 106 25.73 4.40 12.08
N GLY A 107 26.37 3.37 11.53
CA GLY A 107 27.63 2.84 12.07
C GLY A 107 28.75 3.88 12.06
N PHE A 108 28.83 4.68 10.99
CA PHE A 108 29.74 5.84 10.94
C PHE A 108 29.41 6.89 12.00
N MET A 109 28.14 7.25 12.17
CA MET A 109 27.73 8.21 13.20
C MET A 109 28.07 7.72 14.61
N ALA A 110 27.81 6.45 14.90
CA ALA A 110 28.15 5.83 16.18
C ALA A 110 29.66 5.83 16.44
N TYR A 111 30.46 5.53 15.41
CA TYR A 111 31.92 5.56 15.48
C TYR A 111 32.47 6.97 15.75
N GLU A 112 32.00 7.98 15.02
CA GLU A 112 32.44 9.37 15.19
C GLU A 112 32.02 9.97 16.55
N GLN A 113 30.88 9.54 17.10
CA GLN A 113 30.37 10.04 18.39
C GLN A 113 30.84 9.21 19.58
N GLY A 114 31.42 8.04 19.35
CA GLY A 114 31.81 7.11 20.42
C GLY A 114 30.62 6.56 21.22
N VAL A 115 29.44 6.45 20.61
CA VAL A 115 28.20 5.96 21.25
C VAL A 115 27.78 4.61 20.68
N PRO A 116 27.03 3.78 21.42
CA PRO A 116 26.46 2.53 20.90
C PRO A 116 25.51 2.78 19.72
N ILE A 117 25.53 1.90 18.71
CA ILE A 117 24.65 2.00 17.52
C ILE A 117 23.17 2.02 17.89
N ALA A 118 22.78 1.32 18.96
CA ALA A 118 21.40 1.28 19.44
C ALA A 118 20.85 2.66 19.85
N GLU A 119 21.71 3.61 20.24
CA GLU A 119 21.29 4.97 20.62
C GLU A 119 21.06 5.89 19.41
N VAL A 120 21.67 5.57 18.26
CA VAL A 120 21.50 6.35 17.02
C VAL A 120 20.48 5.72 16.07
N ALA A 121 20.13 4.44 16.28
CA ALA A 121 19.16 3.68 15.49
C ALA A 121 17.72 3.82 16.02
N GLU A 122 17.24 5.05 16.18
CA GLU A 122 15.82 5.30 16.48
C GLU A 122 14.95 5.08 15.23
N SER A 123 13.70 4.64 15.42
CA SER A 123 12.75 4.40 14.33
C SER A 123 11.84 5.60 14.08
N GLY A 124 11.17 5.61 12.91
CA GLY A 124 10.23 6.66 12.53
C GLY A 124 10.89 7.90 11.90
N PRO A 125 10.18 9.03 11.83
CA PRO A 125 10.66 10.24 11.14
C PRO A 125 12.00 10.78 11.70
N GLY A 126 12.26 10.57 13.00
CA GLY A 126 13.51 11.00 13.64
C GLY A 126 14.76 10.42 12.99
N LEU A 127 14.68 9.19 12.47
CA LEU A 127 15.79 8.56 11.75
C LEU A 127 16.22 9.39 10.53
N ALA A 128 15.24 9.77 9.72
CA ALA A 128 15.46 10.49 8.46
C ALA A 128 15.72 11.99 8.68
N PHE A 129 15.14 12.60 9.72
CA PHE A 129 15.19 14.06 9.92
C PHE A 129 16.14 14.51 11.04
N ILE A 130 16.67 13.59 11.87
CA ILE A 130 17.61 13.90 12.96
C ILE A 130 18.92 13.12 12.79
N ALA A 131 18.85 11.79 12.83
CA ALA A 131 20.05 10.95 12.80
C ALA A 131 20.79 11.04 11.46
N TYR A 132 20.07 10.91 10.33
CA TYR A 132 20.69 10.92 9.02
C TYR A 132 21.32 12.28 8.66
N PRO A 133 20.65 13.44 8.83
CA PRO A 133 21.26 14.74 8.57
C PRO A 133 22.46 14.98 9.49
N LYS A 134 22.42 14.52 10.74
CA LYS A 134 23.56 14.59 11.66
C LYS A 134 24.76 13.82 11.11
N ALA A 135 24.57 12.61 10.63
CA ALA A 135 25.63 11.83 9.99
C ALA A 135 26.17 12.52 8.71
N VAL A 136 25.28 13.10 7.90
CA VAL A 136 25.67 13.83 6.68
C VAL A 136 26.55 15.05 6.98
N THR A 137 26.29 15.78 8.08
CA THR A 137 27.14 16.93 8.47
C THR A 137 28.58 16.55 8.84
N MET A 138 28.83 15.27 9.11
CA MET A 138 30.16 14.74 9.44
C MET A 138 30.93 14.28 8.18
N MET A 139 30.29 14.24 7.01
CA MET A 139 30.91 13.84 5.75
C MET A 139 31.46 15.05 4.97
N PRO A 140 32.55 14.90 4.20
CA PRO A 140 32.98 15.94 3.26
C PRO A 140 31.91 16.19 2.19
N LEU A 141 31.80 17.44 1.73
CA LEU A 141 30.74 17.89 0.80
C LEU A 141 29.32 17.72 1.35
N SER A 142 29.11 17.93 2.65
CA SER A 142 27.81 17.75 3.33
C SER A 142 26.60 18.38 2.62
N PRO A 143 26.67 19.61 2.03
CA PRO A 143 25.53 20.20 1.33
C PRO A 143 25.03 19.38 0.14
N LEU A 144 25.93 18.69 -0.58
CA LEU A 144 25.58 17.83 -1.71
C LEU A 144 24.77 16.63 -1.22
N TRP A 145 25.29 15.92 -0.22
CA TRP A 145 24.64 14.72 0.35
C TRP A 145 23.28 15.05 0.97
N ALA A 146 23.17 16.18 1.67
CA ALA A 146 21.89 16.63 2.26
C ALA A 146 20.85 16.91 1.17
N THR A 147 21.23 17.66 0.13
CA THR A 147 20.32 17.99 -0.98
C THR A 147 19.82 16.73 -1.68
N LEU A 148 20.73 15.80 -1.99
CA LEU A 148 20.39 14.57 -2.67
C LEU A 148 19.50 13.65 -1.81
N PHE A 149 19.76 13.55 -0.50
CA PHE A 149 18.98 12.75 0.43
C PHE A 149 17.55 13.30 0.60
N PHE A 150 17.40 14.61 0.82
CA PHE A 150 16.06 15.21 0.96
C PHE A 150 15.29 15.21 -0.37
N MET A 151 15.97 15.37 -1.51
CA MET A 151 15.34 15.22 -2.82
C MET A 151 14.84 13.79 -3.04
N MET A 152 15.60 12.77 -2.61
CA MET A 152 15.16 11.38 -2.61
C MET A 152 13.92 11.19 -1.73
N LEU A 153 13.90 11.72 -0.50
CA LEU A 153 12.73 11.62 0.38
C LEU A 153 11.48 12.28 -0.23
N ILE A 154 11.63 13.42 -0.91
CA ILE A 154 10.54 14.10 -1.61
C ILE A 154 10.00 13.21 -2.73
N PHE A 155 10.85 12.62 -3.56
CA PHE A 155 10.39 11.75 -4.66
C PHE A 155 9.72 10.46 -4.15
N LEU A 156 10.26 9.82 -3.11
CA LEU A 156 9.64 8.65 -2.48
C LEU A 156 8.23 8.98 -1.93
N GLY A 157 8.08 10.16 -1.32
CA GLY A 157 6.79 10.65 -0.84
C GLY A 157 5.82 10.97 -1.98
N LEU A 158 6.29 11.66 -3.03
CA LEU A 158 5.48 12.06 -4.17
C LEU A 158 4.91 10.86 -4.94
N ASP A 159 5.72 9.83 -5.21
CA ASP A 159 5.25 8.63 -5.92
C ASP A 159 4.11 7.94 -5.18
N SER A 160 4.27 7.79 -3.86
CA SER A 160 3.24 7.20 -2.99
C SER A 160 1.97 8.05 -2.99
N GLN A 161 2.11 9.39 -2.94
CA GLN A 161 0.97 10.31 -2.96
C GLN A 161 0.22 10.30 -4.30
N PHE A 162 0.93 10.24 -5.42
CA PHE A 162 0.32 10.14 -6.74
C PHE A 162 -0.56 8.89 -6.82
N VAL A 163 -0.01 7.74 -6.45
CA VAL A 163 -0.73 6.46 -6.49
C VAL A 163 -1.97 6.48 -5.58
N CYS A 164 -1.88 7.04 -4.37
CA CYS A 164 -3.02 7.17 -3.45
C CYS A 164 -4.15 8.07 -4.01
N VAL A 165 -3.82 9.29 -4.44
CA VAL A 165 -4.82 10.24 -4.97
C VAL A 165 -5.46 9.70 -6.24
N GLU A 166 -4.65 9.13 -7.14
CA GLU A 166 -5.13 8.60 -8.40
C GLU A 166 -6.09 7.42 -8.18
N SER A 167 -5.85 6.60 -7.15
CA SER A 167 -6.70 5.45 -6.80
C SER A 167 -8.04 5.88 -6.22
N LEU A 168 -8.04 6.89 -5.35
CA LEU A 168 -9.27 7.49 -4.83
C LEU A 168 -10.10 8.11 -5.96
N VAL A 169 -9.46 8.90 -6.82
CA VAL A 169 -10.12 9.56 -7.97
C VAL A 169 -10.74 8.52 -8.90
N THR A 170 -9.99 7.48 -9.24
CA THR A 170 -10.51 6.42 -10.11
C THR A 170 -11.69 5.68 -9.48
N ALA A 171 -11.63 5.35 -8.19
CA ALA A 171 -12.75 4.71 -7.50
C ALA A 171 -14.04 5.57 -7.58
N VAL A 172 -13.93 6.88 -7.37
CA VAL A 172 -15.08 7.80 -7.47
C VAL A 172 -15.59 7.93 -8.90
N VAL A 173 -14.67 8.03 -9.88
CA VAL A 173 -15.01 8.12 -11.31
C VAL A 173 -15.71 6.85 -11.79
N ASP A 174 -15.29 5.67 -11.32
CA ASP A 174 -15.89 4.39 -11.70
C ASP A 174 -17.25 4.16 -11.05
N MET A 175 -17.52 4.75 -9.87
CA MET A 175 -18.87 4.75 -9.27
C MET A 175 -19.86 5.63 -10.03
N TYR A 176 -19.41 6.75 -10.62
CA TYR A 176 -20.27 7.71 -11.32
C TYR A 176 -19.73 8.11 -12.70
N PRO A 177 -19.59 7.16 -13.64
CA PRO A 177 -18.88 7.39 -14.91
C PRO A 177 -19.58 8.44 -15.78
N LYS A 178 -20.92 8.48 -15.78
CA LYS A 178 -21.72 9.43 -16.55
C LYS A 178 -21.51 10.89 -16.11
N VAL A 179 -21.08 11.11 -14.87
CA VAL A 179 -20.90 12.44 -14.29
C VAL A 179 -19.46 12.92 -14.47
N PHE A 180 -18.48 12.10 -14.11
CA PHE A 180 -17.07 12.51 -14.03
C PHE A 180 -16.25 12.29 -15.30
N ARG A 181 -16.65 11.37 -16.21
CA ARG A 181 -15.96 11.17 -17.51
C ARG A 181 -16.35 12.18 -18.59
N ARG A 182 -16.94 13.33 -18.21
CA ARG A 182 -17.38 14.38 -19.15
C ARG A 182 -16.53 15.64 -18.98
N GLY A 183 -15.83 16.04 -20.04
CA GLY A 183 -14.99 17.24 -20.06
C GLY A 183 -13.96 17.25 -18.92
N TYR A 184 -13.73 18.42 -18.34
CA TYR A 184 -12.71 18.63 -17.29
C TYR A 184 -13.16 18.24 -15.86
N ARG A 185 -14.24 17.46 -15.71
CA ARG A 185 -14.80 17.15 -14.38
C ARG A 185 -13.92 16.22 -13.54
N ARG A 186 -13.14 15.34 -14.18
CA ARG A 186 -12.12 14.53 -13.49
C ARG A 186 -11.02 15.41 -12.90
N GLU A 187 -10.54 16.39 -13.66
CA GLU A 187 -9.51 17.34 -13.22
C GLU A 187 -10.02 18.22 -12.08
N LEU A 188 -11.27 18.70 -12.18
CA LEU A 188 -11.91 19.45 -11.10
C LEU A 188 -12.07 18.60 -9.82
N LEU A 189 -12.34 17.30 -9.94
CA LEU A 189 -12.38 16.39 -8.80
C LEU A 189 -11.00 16.25 -8.14
N ILE A 190 -9.94 16.11 -8.94
CA ILE A 190 -8.56 16.07 -8.44
C ILE A 190 -8.24 17.37 -7.69
N LEU A 191 -8.51 18.53 -8.31
CA LEU A 191 -8.29 19.84 -7.69
C LEU A 191 -9.05 19.98 -6.36
N ALA A 192 -10.33 19.60 -6.34
CA ALA A 192 -11.15 19.65 -5.12
C ALA A 192 -10.57 18.76 -4.01
N LEU A 193 -10.17 17.52 -4.31
CA LEU A 193 -9.57 16.61 -3.35
C LEU A 193 -8.21 17.12 -2.83
N SER A 194 -7.38 17.70 -3.70
CA SER A 194 -6.10 18.31 -3.32
C SER A 194 -6.29 19.53 -2.43
N VAL A 195 -7.25 20.41 -2.74
CA VAL A 195 -7.56 21.60 -1.92
C VAL A 195 -8.09 21.20 -0.54
N VAL A 196 -9.00 20.23 -0.47
CA VAL A 196 -9.50 19.71 0.82
C VAL A 196 -8.36 19.08 1.63
N SER A 197 -7.53 18.26 1.00
CA SER A 197 -6.36 17.64 1.66
C SER A 197 -5.37 18.68 2.15
N TYR A 198 -5.15 19.77 1.40
CA TYR A 198 -4.28 20.88 1.80
C TYR A 198 -4.76 21.54 3.10
N PHE A 199 -6.06 21.90 3.18
CA PHE A 199 -6.60 22.53 4.38
C PHE A 199 -6.59 21.61 5.60
N LEU A 200 -6.85 20.30 5.43
CA LEU A 200 -6.72 19.33 6.50
C LEU A 200 -5.25 19.17 6.94
N GLY A 201 -4.31 19.20 5.99
CA GLY A 201 -2.88 19.12 6.24
C GLY A 201 -2.31 20.33 6.98
N LEU A 202 -2.92 21.52 6.87
CA LEU A 202 -2.47 22.72 7.62
C LEU A 202 -2.43 22.50 9.13
N VAL A 203 -3.30 21.65 9.66
CA VAL A 203 -3.32 21.32 11.09
C VAL A 203 -2.01 20.64 11.52
N MET A 204 -1.42 19.82 10.65
CA MET A 204 -0.13 19.15 10.90
C MET A 204 1.08 20.09 10.76
N LEU A 205 0.90 21.32 10.24
CA LEU A 205 1.96 22.33 10.13
C LEU A 205 2.02 23.28 11.34
N THR A 206 1.15 23.11 12.33
CA THR A 206 1.19 23.89 13.58
C THR A 206 2.35 23.47 14.48
N GLU A 207 2.68 24.26 15.51
CA GLU A 207 3.73 23.92 16.51
C GLU A 207 3.46 22.57 17.22
N GLY A 208 2.18 22.19 17.36
CA GLY A 208 1.75 20.89 17.88
C GLY A 208 1.58 19.81 16.80
N GLY A 209 2.00 20.08 15.57
CA GLY A 209 1.71 19.27 14.38
C GLY A 209 2.20 17.83 14.48
N MET A 210 3.36 17.59 15.11
CA MET A 210 3.90 16.24 15.30
C MET A 210 3.02 15.34 16.17
N TYR A 211 2.31 15.89 17.16
CA TYR A 211 1.36 15.11 17.97
C TYR A 211 0.17 14.64 17.12
N ILE A 212 -0.31 15.51 16.24
CA ILE A 212 -1.42 15.21 15.34
C ILE A 212 -0.97 14.23 14.26
N PHE A 213 0.21 14.45 13.67
CA PHE A 213 0.84 13.55 12.72
C PHE A 213 0.93 12.13 13.27
N GLN A 214 1.45 11.96 14.50
CA GLN A 214 1.57 10.63 15.11
C GLN A 214 0.23 9.98 15.41
N LEU A 215 -0.78 10.77 15.79
CA LEU A 215 -2.13 10.25 15.99
C LEU A 215 -2.70 9.70 14.67
N PHE A 216 -2.50 10.43 13.56
CA PHE A 216 -2.92 9.99 12.23
C PHE A 216 -2.14 8.76 11.75
N ASP A 217 -0.83 8.75 11.90
CA ASP A 217 0.05 7.64 11.52
C ASP A 217 -0.31 6.35 12.28
N SER A 218 -0.57 6.48 13.59
CA SER A 218 -0.83 5.33 14.46
C SER A 218 -2.26 4.78 14.39
N TYR A 219 -3.25 5.60 14.03
CA TYR A 219 -4.67 5.18 14.02
C TYR A 219 -5.33 5.25 12.64
N ALA A 220 -5.08 6.27 11.83
CA ALA A 220 -5.77 6.49 10.55
C ALA A 220 -5.27 5.51 9.47
N ALA A 221 -3.96 5.52 9.23
CA ALA A 221 -3.27 4.65 8.28
C ALA A 221 -2.61 3.47 9.00
N SER A 222 -3.19 3.06 10.14
CA SER A 222 -2.63 1.99 10.94
C SER A 222 -2.71 0.66 10.21
N GLY A 223 -1.73 -0.21 10.45
CA GLY A 223 -1.77 -1.57 9.93
C GLY A 223 -3.03 -2.34 10.39
N MET A 224 -3.69 -1.93 11.48
CA MET A 224 -4.97 -2.49 11.91
C MET A 224 -6.10 -2.30 10.91
N CYS A 225 -6.29 -1.07 10.43
CA CYS A 225 -7.33 -0.75 9.44
C CYS A 225 -7.13 -1.57 8.17
N LEU A 226 -5.88 -1.63 7.70
CA LEU A 226 -5.52 -2.37 6.49
C LEU A 226 -5.70 -3.89 6.67
N LEU A 227 -5.25 -4.46 7.80
CA LEU A 227 -5.45 -5.87 8.12
C LEU A 227 -6.93 -6.24 8.20
N PHE A 228 -7.76 -5.37 8.80
CA PHE A 228 -9.20 -5.60 8.88
C PHE A 228 -9.82 -5.69 7.47
N VAL A 229 -9.52 -4.73 6.60
CA VAL A 229 -9.97 -4.76 5.20
C VAL A 229 -9.45 -6.02 4.49
N ALA A 230 -8.18 -6.38 4.68
CA ALA A 230 -7.55 -7.54 4.07
C ALA A 230 -8.22 -8.87 4.45
N ILE A 231 -8.64 -9.02 5.71
CA ILE A 231 -9.40 -10.20 6.15
C ILE A 231 -10.69 -10.31 5.36
N PHE A 232 -11.47 -9.22 5.26
CA PHE A 232 -12.74 -9.23 4.53
C PHE A 232 -12.54 -9.45 3.02
N GLU A 233 -11.53 -8.84 2.40
CA GLU A 233 -11.22 -9.07 0.99
C GLU A 233 -10.87 -10.54 0.71
N CYS A 234 -9.99 -11.15 1.53
CA CYS A 234 -9.62 -12.55 1.39
C CYS A 234 -10.82 -13.49 1.61
N VAL A 235 -11.68 -13.20 2.60
CA VAL A 235 -12.92 -13.93 2.85
C VAL A 235 -13.87 -13.82 1.65
N CYS A 236 -14.02 -12.62 1.11
CA CYS A 236 -14.85 -12.36 -0.06
C CYS A 236 -14.37 -13.15 -1.28
N ILE A 237 -13.07 -13.16 -1.57
CA ILE A 237 -12.51 -13.88 -2.73
C ILE A 237 -12.52 -15.40 -2.49
N GLY A 238 -12.04 -15.84 -1.32
CA GLY A 238 -11.80 -17.24 -0.99
C GLY A 238 -13.07 -18.06 -0.78
N TRP A 239 -14.06 -17.50 -0.06
CA TRP A 239 -15.25 -18.22 0.38
C TRP A 239 -16.56 -17.69 -0.22
N VAL A 240 -16.74 -16.37 -0.36
CA VAL A 240 -18.00 -15.81 -0.88
C VAL A 240 -18.10 -15.92 -2.40
N TYR A 241 -17.13 -15.37 -3.13
CA TYR A 241 -17.04 -15.45 -4.59
C TYR A 241 -16.68 -16.87 -5.06
N GLY A 242 -15.85 -17.54 -4.27
CA GLY A 242 -15.43 -18.92 -4.44
C GLY A 242 -14.03 -19.04 -5.05
N SER A 243 -13.10 -19.62 -4.28
CA SER A 243 -11.71 -19.82 -4.69
C SER A 243 -11.53 -20.58 -6.01
N ASN A 244 -12.42 -21.51 -6.37
CA ASN A 244 -12.35 -22.22 -7.65
C ASN A 244 -12.65 -21.28 -8.82
N ARG A 245 -13.71 -20.49 -8.71
CA ARG A 245 -14.11 -19.52 -9.75
C ARG A 245 -13.03 -18.47 -9.95
N PHE A 246 -12.43 -17.97 -8.87
CA PHE A 246 -11.31 -17.05 -8.97
C PHE A 246 -10.08 -17.67 -9.64
N TYR A 247 -9.82 -18.95 -9.35
CA TYR A 247 -8.74 -19.70 -9.98
C TYR A 247 -8.95 -19.90 -11.49
N ASP A 248 -10.19 -20.22 -11.89
CA ASP A 248 -10.57 -20.37 -13.30
C ASP A 248 -10.49 -19.01 -14.03
N ASN A 249 -10.87 -17.91 -13.37
CA ASN A 249 -10.70 -16.56 -13.91
C ASN A 249 -9.22 -16.22 -14.15
N ILE A 250 -8.34 -16.59 -13.21
CA ILE A 250 -6.90 -16.37 -13.39
C ILE A 250 -6.39 -17.19 -14.58
N GLU A 251 -6.73 -18.48 -14.68
CA GLU A 251 -6.36 -19.31 -15.83
C GLU A 251 -6.84 -18.71 -17.16
N ASP A 252 -8.03 -18.13 -17.18
CA ASP A 252 -8.58 -17.45 -18.36
C ASP A 252 -7.76 -16.22 -18.79
N MET A 253 -7.23 -15.47 -17.81
CA MET A 253 -6.42 -14.27 -18.04
C MET A 253 -4.98 -14.59 -18.46
N ILE A 254 -4.29 -15.44 -17.69
CA ILE A 254 -2.85 -15.73 -17.90
C ILE A 254 -2.60 -16.93 -18.84
N GLY A 255 -3.63 -17.70 -19.16
CA GLY A 255 -3.56 -18.85 -20.06
C GLY A 255 -2.98 -20.14 -19.45
N TYR A 256 -2.62 -20.14 -18.17
CA TYR A 256 -2.16 -21.31 -17.43
C TYR A 256 -2.69 -21.30 -15.99
N ARG A 257 -2.78 -22.47 -15.35
CA ARG A 257 -3.11 -22.58 -13.93
C ARG A 257 -1.85 -22.33 -13.09
N PRO A 258 -1.86 -21.35 -12.17
CA PRO A 258 -0.75 -21.16 -11.24
C PRO A 258 -0.61 -22.35 -10.29
N LEU A 259 0.40 -22.36 -9.40
CA LEU A 259 0.55 -23.45 -8.43
C LEU A 259 -0.66 -23.50 -7.48
N SER A 260 -1.17 -24.71 -7.20
CA SER A 260 -2.27 -24.93 -6.24
C SER A 260 -1.97 -24.38 -4.84
N LEU A 261 -0.70 -24.22 -4.48
CA LEU A 261 -0.29 -23.57 -3.24
C LEU A 261 -0.80 -22.13 -3.15
N ILE A 262 -0.75 -21.37 -4.24
CA ILE A 262 -1.20 -19.97 -4.27
C ILE A 262 -2.71 -19.91 -3.96
N LYS A 263 -3.46 -20.91 -4.43
CA LYS A 263 -4.88 -21.04 -4.09
C LYS A 263 -5.13 -21.26 -2.60
N TRP A 264 -4.33 -22.10 -1.95
CA TRP A 264 -4.41 -22.29 -0.51
C TRP A 264 -3.94 -21.06 0.26
N CYS A 265 -2.98 -20.31 -0.29
CA CYS A 265 -2.51 -19.05 0.29
C CYS A 265 -3.65 -18.05 0.44
N TRP A 266 -4.34 -17.66 -0.63
CA TRP A 266 -5.42 -16.67 -0.52
C TRP A 266 -6.68 -17.19 0.18
N LYS A 267 -6.93 -18.50 0.15
CA LYS A 267 -8.14 -19.09 0.73
C LYS A 267 -8.04 -19.25 2.25
N VAL A 268 -6.87 -19.62 2.78
CA VAL A 268 -6.73 -20.02 4.19
C VAL A 268 -5.53 -19.33 4.86
N VAL A 269 -4.35 -19.35 4.24
CA VAL A 269 -3.12 -18.87 4.90
C VAL A 269 -3.16 -17.37 5.13
N THR A 270 -3.41 -16.57 4.08
CA THR A 270 -3.46 -15.10 4.16
C THR A 270 -4.54 -14.61 5.13
N PRO A 271 -5.83 -15.00 5.04
CA PRO A 271 -6.82 -14.55 6.01
C PRO A 271 -6.51 -15.04 7.43
N GLY A 272 -5.94 -16.24 7.60
CA GLY A 272 -5.54 -16.76 8.91
C GLY A 272 -4.40 -15.96 9.54
N ILE A 273 -3.36 -15.64 8.78
CA ILE A 273 -2.24 -14.80 9.25
C ILE A 273 -2.72 -13.39 9.55
N CYS A 274 -3.48 -12.75 8.66
CA CYS A 274 -4.02 -11.40 8.88
C CYS A 274 -4.93 -11.35 10.11
N ALA A 275 -5.82 -12.32 10.29
CA ALA A 275 -6.68 -12.42 11.47
C ALA A 275 -5.87 -12.63 12.76
N SER A 276 -4.84 -13.48 12.71
CA SER A 276 -3.96 -13.73 13.85
C SER A 276 -3.25 -12.45 14.27
N ILE A 277 -2.59 -11.75 13.33
CA ILE A 277 -1.89 -10.48 13.61
C ILE A 277 -2.86 -9.43 14.15
N PHE A 278 -4.05 -9.31 13.56
CA PHE A 278 -5.08 -8.38 14.01
C PHE A 278 -5.54 -8.66 15.45
N ILE A 279 -5.80 -9.93 15.79
CA ILE A 279 -6.17 -10.34 17.16
C ILE A 279 -5.01 -10.06 18.13
N PHE A 280 -3.78 -10.41 17.78
CA PHE A 280 -2.61 -10.15 18.62
C PHE A 280 -2.40 -8.66 18.88
N PHE A 281 -2.59 -7.82 17.86
CA PHE A 281 -2.52 -6.36 18.03
C PHE A 281 -3.59 -5.86 19.00
N LEU A 282 -4.84 -6.34 18.90
CA LEU A 282 -5.90 -5.96 19.85
C LEU A 282 -5.57 -6.37 21.29
N VAL A 283 -5.04 -7.58 21.48
CA VAL A 283 -4.70 -8.11 22.81
C VAL A 283 -3.51 -7.38 23.42
N LYS A 284 -2.50 -7.04 22.61
CA LYS A 284 -1.26 -6.38 23.04
C LYS A 284 -1.28 -4.87 22.79
N TYR A 285 -2.46 -4.29 22.62
CA TYR A 285 -2.61 -2.86 22.39
C TYR A 285 -1.94 -2.06 23.52
N LYS A 286 -0.96 -1.25 23.15
CA LYS A 286 -0.31 -0.28 24.04
C LYS A 286 -0.76 1.12 23.62
N PRO A 287 -1.18 1.98 24.56
CA PRO A 287 -1.59 3.34 24.22
C PRO A 287 -0.41 4.10 23.60
N LEU A 288 -0.70 4.86 22.53
CA LEU A 288 0.29 5.69 21.85
C LEU A 288 0.95 6.66 22.84
N LYS A 289 2.27 6.80 22.74
CA LYS A 289 3.09 7.77 23.47
C LYS A 289 4.01 8.50 22.51
N TYR A 290 4.19 9.80 22.70
CA TYR A 290 5.18 10.59 21.96
C TYR A 290 6.48 10.70 22.75
N ASN A 291 7.61 10.35 22.12
CA ASN A 291 8.96 10.34 22.70
C ASN A 291 9.05 9.62 24.06
N ASN A 292 8.18 8.64 24.33
CA ASN A 292 8.03 7.95 25.62
C ASN A 292 7.73 8.83 26.85
N VAL A 293 7.65 10.15 26.69
CA VAL A 293 7.42 11.12 27.77
C VAL A 293 5.98 11.63 27.76
N TYR A 294 5.41 11.88 26.58
CA TYR A 294 4.08 12.45 26.46
C TYR A 294 3.02 11.36 26.26
N THR A 295 2.07 11.29 27.19
CA THR A 295 0.87 10.45 27.10
C THR A 295 -0.29 11.29 26.58
N TYR A 296 -0.96 10.80 25.54
CA TYR A 296 -2.13 11.50 25.00
C TYR A 296 -3.28 11.50 26.03
N PRO A 297 -4.08 12.57 26.05
CA PRO A 297 -5.28 12.60 26.88
C PRO A 297 -6.32 11.58 26.38
N ALA A 298 -7.24 11.16 27.25
CA ALA A 298 -8.26 10.16 26.92
C ALA A 298 -9.11 10.51 25.69
N TRP A 299 -9.45 11.80 25.51
CA TRP A 299 -10.16 12.27 24.32
C TRP A 299 -9.34 12.12 23.03
N GLY A 300 -8.01 12.21 23.11
CA GLY A 300 -7.11 12.01 21.97
C GLY A 300 -7.12 10.55 21.50
N TYR A 301 -7.09 9.60 22.43
CA TYR A 301 -7.31 8.18 22.11
C TYR A 301 -8.70 7.95 21.53
N GLY A 302 -9.72 8.64 22.06
CA GLY A 302 -11.09 8.61 21.52
C GLY A 302 -11.13 9.02 20.04
N ILE A 303 -10.50 10.15 19.69
CA ILE A 303 -10.39 10.62 18.30
C ILE A 303 -9.67 9.58 17.43
N GLY A 304 -8.55 9.04 17.90
CA GLY A 304 -7.80 7.99 17.17
C GLY A 304 -8.66 6.76 16.87
N TRP A 305 -9.38 6.24 17.86
CA TRP A 305 -10.30 5.12 17.66
C TRP A 305 -11.49 5.47 16.76
N CYS A 306 -12.04 6.69 16.85
CA CYS A 306 -13.07 7.14 15.91
C CYS A 306 -12.56 7.15 14.47
N MET A 307 -11.31 7.59 14.24
CA MET A 307 -10.68 7.57 12.92
C MET A 307 -10.49 6.13 12.42
N ALA A 308 -9.96 5.23 13.24
CA ALA A 308 -9.77 3.83 12.87
C ALA A 308 -11.11 3.13 12.56
N LEU A 309 -12.11 3.34 13.41
CA LEU A 309 -13.43 2.73 13.25
C LEU A 309 -14.20 3.30 12.05
N SER A 310 -13.92 4.54 11.64
CA SER A 310 -14.62 5.17 10.50
C SER A 310 -14.48 4.35 9.21
N SER A 311 -13.30 3.82 8.92
CA SER A 311 -13.05 2.96 7.76
C SER A 311 -13.51 1.52 7.99
N MET A 312 -13.23 0.95 9.17
CA MET A 312 -13.61 -0.43 9.49
C MET A 312 -15.12 -0.65 9.48
N LEU A 313 -15.90 0.30 10.00
CA LEU A 313 -17.35 0.19 10.07
C LEU A 313 -18.04 0.35 8.71
N CYS A 314 -17.37 0.91 7.70
CA CYS A 314 -17.96 1.05 6.35
C CYS A 314 -18.36 -0.32 5.77
N ILE A 315 -17.55 -1.37 6.00
CA ILE A 315 -17.82 -2.73 5.50
C ILE A 315 -19.12 -3.31 6.09
N PRO A 316 -19.26 -3.48 7.43
CA PRO A 316 -20.48 -4.03 8.02
C PRO A 316 -21.69 -3.13 7.81
N LEU A 317 -21.54 -1.80 7.85
CA LEU A 317 -22.63 -0.86 7.56
C LEU A 317 -23.16 -1.05 6.14
N TRP A 318 -22.28 -1.21 5.15
CA TRP A 318 -22.71 -1.42 3.77
C TRP A 318 -23.42 -2.77 3.58
N ILE A 319 -22.93 -3.83 4.23
CA ILE A 319 -23.61 -5.13 4.27
C ILE A 319 -25.02 -4.98 4.83
N PHE A 320 -25.17 -4.27 5.95
CA PHE A 320 -26.47 -4.04 6.59
C PHE A 320 -27.42 -3.23 5.72
N ILE A 321 -26.96 -2.13 5.12
CA ILE A 321 -27.75 -1.28 4.21
C ILE A 321 -28.25 -2.10 3.00
N LYS A 322 -27.39 -2.94 2.42
CA LYS A 322 -27.77 -3.80 1.29
C LYS A 322 -28.76 -4.87 1.69
N LEU A 323 -28.62 -5.48 2.87
CA LEU A 323 -29.59 -6.43 3.41
C LEU A 323 -30.94 -5.77 3.74
N TRP A 324 -30.95 -4.51 4.18
CA TRP A 324 -32.21 -3.81 4.40
C TRP A 324 -32.93 -3.53 3.08
N LYS A 325 -32.21 -2.94 2.11
CA LYS A 325 -32.80 -2.50 0.82
C LYS A 325 -33.23 -3.63 -0.10
N THR A 326 -32.64 -4.82 0.02
CA THR A 326 -33.00 -5.96 -0.84
C THR A 326 -34.34 -6.55 -0.41
N GLU A 327 -35.24 -6.79 -1.36
CA GLU A 327 -36.54 -7.41 -1.09
C GLU A 327 -36.44 -8.95 -1.00
N GLY A 328 -37.16 -9.54 -0.05
CA GLY A 328 -37.24 -10.99 0.18
C GLY A 328 -37.01 -11.42 1.63
N THR A 329 -36.99 -12.73 1.87
CA THR A 329 -36.61 -13.32 3.15
C THR A 329 -35.10 -13.22 3.38
N LEU A 330 -34.61 -13.25 4.64
CA LEU A 330 -33.18 -13.06 4.95
C LEU A 330 -32.25 -13.96 4.13
N LEU A 331 -32.64 -15.23 3.92
CA LEU A 331 -31.86 -16.20 3.16
C LEU A 331 -31.84 -15.90 1.65
N GLU A 332 -32.97 -15.45 1.10
CA GLU A 332 -33.06 -15.00 -0.30
C GLU A 332 -32.26 -13.72 -0.54
N LYS A 333 -32.31 -12.76 0.41
CA LYS A 333 -31.52 -11.53 0.33
C LYS A 333 -30.03 -11.85 0.31
N PHE A 334 -29.56 -12.71 1.22
CA PHE A 334 -28.16 -13.12 1.26
C PHE A 334 -27.75 -13.84 -0.03
N ARG A 335 -28.58 -14.77 -0.52
CA ARG A 335 -28.32 -15.48 -1.78
C ARG A 335 -28.24 -14.52 -2.97
N LYS A 336 -29.14 -13.54 -3.07
CA LYS A 336 -29.11 -12.52 -4.13
C LYS A 336 -27.85 -11.66 -4.08
N LEU A 337 -27.38 -11.27 -2.90
CA LEU A 337 -26.21 -10.40 -2.72
C LEU A 337 -24.86 -11.11 -2.98
N VAL A 338 -24.81 -12.44 -2.86
CA VAL A 338 -23.61 -13.25 -3.08
C VAL A 338 -23.45 -13.68 -4.55
N ILE A 339 -24.49 -13.53 -5.38
CA ILE A 339 -24.40 -13.83 -6.81
C ILE A 339 -23.56 -12.75 -7.50
N PRO A 340 -22.45 -13.12 -8.17
CA PRO A 340 -21.64 -12.15 -8.90
C PRO A 340 -22.40 -11.57 -10.11
N SER A 341 -21.97 -10.41 -10.58
CA SER A 341 -22.53 -9.79 -11.78
C SER A 341 -22.45 -10.74 -12.98
N ALA A 342 -23.54 -10.82 -13.74
CA ALA A 342 -23.60 -11.55 -15.01
C ALA A 342 -22.76 -10.90 -16.13
N ASP A 343 -22.26 -9.68 -15.92
CA ASP A 343 -21.41 -8.96 -16.89
C ASP A 343 -20.00 -9.56 -17.02
N LEU A 344 -19.62 -10.48 -16.12
CA LEU A 344 -18.33 -11.17 -16.18
C LEU A 344 -18.34 -12.22 -17.31
N LYS A 345 -18.02 -11.79 -18.53
CA LYS A 345 -17.77 -12.69 -19.66
C LYS A 345 -16.35 -13.25 -19.58
N MET A 346 -16.22 -14.57 -19.41
CA MET A 346 -14.96 -15.30 -19.60
C MET A 346 -14.51 -15.12 -21.06
N ARG A 347 -13.27 -14.71 -21.29
CA ARG A 347 -12.74 -14.33 -22.62
C ARG A 347 -11.81 -15.38 -23.24
N GLY A 348 -11.32 -16.35 -22.46
CA GLY A 348 -10.40 -17.41 -22.90
C GLY A 348 -11.06 -18.78 -23.13
N LYS A 349 -10.21 -19.81 -23.32
CA LYS A 349 -10.54 -21.15 -23.85
C LYS A 349 -11.73 -21.87 -23.19
N LEU A 350 -12.07 -21.54 -21.95
CA LEU A 350 -13.22 -22.14 -21.23
C LEU A 350 -14.58 -21.64 -21.74
N GLY A 351 -14.63 -20.54 -22.50
CA GLY A 351 -15.84 -20.07 -23.20
C GLY A 351 -16.02 -20.60 -24.62
N ALA A 352 -15.03 -21.34 -25.16
CA ALA A 352 -15.04 -21.77 -26.55
C ALA A 352 -15.77 -23.11 -26.74
N GLY A 353 -17.11 -23.06 -26.84
CA GLY A 353 -17.85 -24.05 -27.62
C GLY A 353 -17.48 -23.95 -29.12
N PRO A 354 -17.63 -25.02 -29.91
CA PRO A 354 -17.06 -25.09 -31.25
C PRO A 354 -17.87 -24.26 -32.24
N ARG A 355 -17.59 -22.96 -32.31
CA ARG A 355 -17.72 -22.11 -33.52
C ARG A 355 -17.37 -20.66 -33.19
N THR A 356 -16.64 -20.07 -34.13
CA THR A 356 -16.44 -18.63 -34.36
C THR A 356 -15.27 -17.99 -33.61
N VAL A 357 -14.10 -18.11 -34.24
CA VAL A 357 -13.07 -17.07 -34.22
C VAL A 357 -13.67 -15.83 -34.87
N MET A 358 -14.03 -14.79 -34.10
CA MET A 358 -14.17 -13.42 -34.63
C MET A 358 -14.00 -12.36 -33.53
N VAL A 359 -12.97 -11.54 -33.75
CA VAL A 359 -12.88 -10.07 -33.61
C VAL A 359 -13.01 -9.43 -32.21
N ASN A 360 -11.97 -8.64 -31.89
CA ASN A 360 -11.80 -7.69 -30.78
C ASN A 360 -13.08 -6.98 -30.32
N ASP A 361 -13.58 -7.34 -29.13
CA ASP A 361 -14.73 -6.70 -28.47
C ASP A 361 -14.34 -5.49 -27.58
N CYS A 362 -13.06 -5.09 -27.58
CA CYS A 362 -12.70 -3.75 -27.08
C CYS A 362 -13.25 -2.65 -28.00
N ASP A 363 -13.31 -2.90 -29.32
CA ASP A 363 -13.87 -1.95 -30.29
C ASP A 363 -15.40 -1.90 -30.31
N ALA A 364 -16.09 -2.96 -29.87
CA ALA A 364 -17.55 -2.98 -29.88
C ALA A 364 -18.17 -2.20 -28.71
N LYS A 365 -17.51 -2.17 -27.54
CA LYS A 365 -17.89 -1.25 -26.44
C LYS A 365 -17.57 0.21 -26.77
N LEU A 366 -16.67 0.47 -27.72
CA LEU A 366 -16.35 1.80 -28.26
C LEU A 366 -17.37 2.31 -29.29
N LYS A 367 -18.17 1.45 -29.93
CA LYS A 367 -19.12 1.85 -30.99
C LYS A 367 -20.61 1.81 -30.61
N GLY A 368 -20.98 1.20 -29.48
CA GLY A 368 -22.39 1.02 -29.10
C GLY A 368 -23.04 2.19 -28.34
N ASP A 369 -22.25 3.00 -27.63
CA ASP A 369 -22.75 4.12 -26.81
C ASP A 369 -22.26 5.45 -27.40
N GLY A 370 -22.92 5.91 -28.47
CA GLY A 370 -22.63 7.16 -29.18
C GLY A 370 -22.80 8.46 -28.37
N THR A 371 -22.74 8.41 -27.03
CA THR A 371 -22.81 9.58 -26.14
C THR A 371 -21.97 9.47 -24.87
N ILE A 372 -21.16 8.42 -24.72
CA ILE A 372 -20.23 8.28 -23.60
C ILE A 372 -18.83 8.26 -24.20
N ALA A 373 -18.12 9.38 -24.08
CA ALA A 373 -16.70 9.44 -24.41
C ALA A 373 -15.99 8.34 -23.59
N ALA A 374 -15.59 7.28 -24.28
CA ALA A 374 -14.62 6.34 -23.75
C ALA A 374 -13.33 7.12 -23.49
N ILE A 375 -12.65 6.78 -22.40
CA ILE A 375 -11.30 7.26 -22.08
C ILE A 375 -10.46 6.96 -23.33
N THR A 376 -10.19 8.00 -24.11
CA THR A 376 -9.38 7.91 -25.31
C THR A 376 -7.94 7.84 -24.83
N GLU A 377 -7.07 7.12 -25.56
CA GLU A 377 -5.63 6.98 -25.29
C GLU A 377 -4.90 8.30 -25.00
N LYS A 378 -5.50 9.46 -25.26
CA LYS A 378 -4.97 10.77 -24.85
C LYS A 378 -5.03 11.05 -23.34
N GLU A 379 -5.84 10.36 -22.55
CA GLU A 379 -5.96 10.59 -21.10
C GLU A 379 -5.02 9.73 -20.24
N THR A 380 -4.32 8.75 -20.83
CA THR A 380 -3.26 7.97 -20.17
C THR A 380 -1.87 8.61 -20.29
N HIS A 381 -1.76 9.69 -21.08
CA HIS A 381 -0.53 10.47 -21.27
C HIS A 381 -0.56 11.80 -20.50
N PHE A 382 -0.69 11.74 -19.17
CA PHE A 382 -0.12 12.73 -18.25
C PHE A 382 0.49 11.99 -17.06
#